data_AF-A0A0W8G3B8-F1
#
_entry.id   AF-A0A0W8G3B8-F1
#
_cell.length_a   1.000
_cell.length_b   1.000
_cell.length_c   1.000
_cell.angle_alpha   90.00
_cell.angle_beta   90.00
_cell.angle_gamma   90.00
#
_symmetry.space_group_name_H-M   'P 1'
#
loop_
_entity.id
_entity.type
_entity.pdbx_description
1 polymer ?
#
loop_
_entity_poly.entity_id
_entity_poly.type
_entity_poly.pdbx_seq_one_letter_code
_entity_poly.pdbx_strand_id
1 'polypeptide(L)'
;MNAFQESAVLTARLARPLPTGMAECHDTAGQAMPCPGSGQDGDGRESGEEHRHRFAVLPDGTVRDSLTGLCWYPAADALGYPVSFSEALSAVAGRNAAAAFGRRDWRMPNRRELRSILSHGAKNPAIVPGHPFEHVFLGRYWTSTTYAGSPAHAWYVHLEGARVFYERKDRYCLLWPVCGESRGLAATGQTACFDTAGAPMDCAGSGQDGETRLGVAWPTPRFVSGDGPEVVFDRLTGLSWRARPLGALDAAGMPEPGDWGQALAAVAALAARDGRPWRLPDINELESLTDLSRAFPALPEGHPFRNLGDGFWSSTTSYYDPAWAYVLYLGKGAVGVGFKVNREFLAWPVLRPAS
;
A
#
# COMPACT_ATOMS: atom_id res chain seq x y z
N MET A 1 17.37 41.30 -17.80
CA MET A 1 18.01 40.32 -16.90
C MET A 1 17.25 40.38 -15.59
N ASN A 2 16.46 39.43 -15.12
CA ASN A 2 16.25 38.03 -15.49
C ASN A 2 14.76 37.70 -15.24
N ALA A 3 14.02 37.38 -16.30
CA ALA A 3 12.67 36.80 -16.24
C ALA A 3 12.72 35.30 -16.58
N PHE A 4 13.72 34.60 -16.05
CA PHE A 4 14.08 33.22 -16.41
C PHE A 4 14.35 32.32 -15.19
N GLN A 5 13.56 32.45 -14.12
CA GLN A 5 13.54 31.45 -13.03
C GLN A 5 12.13 31.02 -12.59
N GLU A 6 11.09 31.45 -13.30
CA GLU A 6 9.69 31.10 -13.01
C GLU A 6 9.09 30.21 -14.11
N SER A 7 9.87 29.20 -14.55
CA SER A 7 9.41 28.24 -15.56
C SER A 7 10.25 26.97 -15.49
N ALA A 8 9.84 26.03 -14.63
CA ALA A 8 9.97 24.58 -14.75
C ALA A 8 9.71 23.85 -13.41
N VAL A 9 8.63 24.20 -12.70
CA VAL A 9 7.92 23.14 -11.96
C VAL A 9 6.98 22.53 -12.98
N LEU A 10 7.49 21.62 -13.81
CA LEU A 10 6.64 20.59 -14.38
C LEU A 10 5.88 20.02 -13.19
N THR A 11 4.56 20.17 -13.13
CA THR A 11 3.70 19.64 -12.06
C THR A 11 4.02 18.16 -11.91
N ALA A 12 4.94 17.83 -10.99
CA ALA A 12 5.31 16.46 -10.70
C ALA A 12 4.03 15.79 -10.23
N ARG A 13 3.60 14.75 -10.95
CA ARG A 13 2.38 14.03 -10.60
C ARG A 13 2.58 13.36 -9.24
N LEU A 14 1.71 13.69 -8.30
CA LEU A 14 1.71 13.06 -6.99
C LEU A 14 1.11 11.66 -7.09
N ALA A 15 1.78 10.70 -6.48
CA ALA A 15 1.24 9.36 -6.22
C ALA A 15 0.50 9.36 -4.89
N ARG A 16 -0.68 10.01 -4.86
CA ARG A 16 -1.50 10.08 -3.65
C ARG A 16 -2.01 8.68 -3.28
N PRO A 17 -1.88 8.25 -2.01
CA PRO A 17 -2.46 6.99 -1.56
C PRO A 17 -3.96 6.94 -1.86
N LEU A 18 -4.42 5.78 -2.34
CA LEU A 18 -5.86 5.57 -2.57
C LEU A 18 -6.60 5.44 -1.24
N PRO A 19 -7.87 5.87 -1.16
CA PRO A 19 -8.72 5.57 -0.02
C PRO A 19 -8.77 4.07 0.28
N THR A 20 -8.91 3.72 1.54
CA THR A 20 -8.99 2.31 1.97
C THR A 20 -10.36 1.70 1.71
N GLY A 21 -11.40 2.53 1.48
CA GLY A 21 -12.80 2.11 1.42
C GLY A 21 -13.43 1.86 2.80
N MET A 22 -12.73 2.12 3.90
CA MET A 22 -13.30 2.03 5.25
C MET A 22 -14.28 3.19 5.50
N ALA A 23 -15.47 2.88 6.00
CA ALA A 23 -16.49 3.87 6.40
C ALA A 23 -17.10 3.59 7.78
N GLU A 24 -16.69 2.50 8.44
CA GLU A 24 -17.19 2.09 9.76
C GLU A 24 -16.10 2.29 10.82
N CYS A 25 -16.53 2.62 12.03
CA CYS A 25 -15.64 2.83 13.17
C CYS A 25 -15.98 1.85 14.28
N HIS A 26 -14.94 1.38 14.96
CA HIS A 26 -15.05 0.33 15.96
C HIS A 26 -14.18 0.64 17.16
N ASP A 27 -14.65 0.33 18.36
CA ASP A 27 -13.87 0.45 19.59
C ASP A 27 -12.73 -0.60 19.66
N THR A 28 -12.03 -0.66 20.78
CA THR A 28 -10.94 -1.62 21.01
C THR A 28 -11.41 -3.06 21.19
N ALA A 29 -12.68 -3.29 21.51
CA ALA A 29 -13.29 -4.61 21.59
C ALA A 29 -13.89 -5.07 20.24
N GLY A 30 -13.86 -4.21 19.22
CA GLY A 30 -14.44 -4.48 17.91
C GLY A 30 -15.95 -4.20 17.83
N GLN A 31 -16.52 -3.49 18.79
CA GLN A 31 -17.92 -3.06 18.73
C GLN A 31 -18.05 -1.81 17.87
N ALA A 32 -19.09 -1.76 17.03
CA ALA A 32 -19.37 -0.59 16.20
C ALA A 32 -19.61 0.66 17.08
N MET A 33 -19.08 1.79 16.64
CA MET A 33 -19.20 3.08 17.31
C MET A 33 -19.39 4.22 16.29
N PRO A 34 -19.90 5.40 16.71
CA PRO A 34 -19.97 6.56 15.84
C PRO A 34 -18.58 6.99 15.35
N CYS A 35 -18.48 7.26 14.05
CA CYS A 35 -17.25 7.72 13.42
C CYS A 35 -16.86 9.18 13.71
N PRO A 36 -17.78 10.17 13.75
CA PRO A 36 -17.41 11.57 13.88
C PRO A 36 -16.52 11.86 15.09
N GLY A 37 -15.31 12.38 14.83
CA GLY A 37 -14.34 12.74 15.86
C GLY A 37 -13.60 11.56 16.48
N SER A 38 -13.79 10.34 15.98
CA SER A 38 -13.09 9.14 16.46
C SER A 38 -11.61 9.12 16.06
N GLY A 39 -11.23 9.87 15.02
CA GLY A 39 -9.88 9.82 14.44
C GLY A 39 -9.56 8.54 13.68
N GLN A 40 -10.55 7.64 13.51
CA GLN A 40 -10.43 6.43 12.71
C GLN A 40 -10.56 6.73 11.22
N ASP A 41 -10.16 5.79 10.38
CA ASP A 41 -10.21 5.89 8.90
C ASP A 41 -11.63 6.15 8.36
N GLY A 42 -12.66 5.66 9.05
CA GLY A 42 -14.07 5.93 8.72
C GLY A 42 -14.58 7.33 9.11
N ASP A 43 -13.81 8.12 9.86
CA ASP A 43 -14.20 9.47 10.30
C ASP A 43 -14.29 10.44 9.11
N GLY A 44 -15.49 10.96 8.85
CA GLY A 44 -15.78 11.86 7.73
C GLY A 44 -15.94 11.18 6.37
N ARG A 45 -16.11 9.84 6.33
CA ARG A 45 -16.40 9.09 5.10
C ARG A 45 -17.84 8.59 5.09
N GLU A 46 -18.48 8.67 3.92
CA GLU A 46 -19.79 8.05 3.70
C GLU A 46 -19.62 6.59 3.26
N SER A 47 -20.55 5.73 3.66
CA SER A 47 -20.46 4.30 3.35
C SER A 47 -20.84 4.01 1.89
N GLY A 48 -19.96 3.32 1.17
CA GLY A 48 -20.32 2.53 -0.01
C GLY A 48 -20.63 3.26 -1.31
N GLU A 49 -20.59 4.59 -1.38
CA GLU A 49 -20.82 5.32 -2.64
C GLU A 49 -19.55 5.56 -3.46
N GLU A 50 -18.41 5.87 -2.81
CA GLU A 50 -17.21 6.39 -3.48
C GLU A 50 -16.63 5.44 -4.56
N HIS A 51 -16.96 4.14 -4.50
CA HIS A 51 -16.35 3.13 -5.36
C HIS A 51 -17.34 2.19 -6.06
N ARG A 52 -18.66 2.43 -5.97
CA ARG A 52 -19.69 1.54 -6.58
C ARG A 52 -19.51 1.35 -8.09
N HIS A 53 -18.90 2.31 -8.77
CA HIS A 53 -18.62 2.27 -10.22
C HIS A 53 -17.13 2.24 -10.55
N ARG A 54 -16.29 1.81 -9.60
CA ARG A 54 -14.83 1.80 -9.77
C ARG A 54 -14.40 0.89 -10.92
N PHE A 55 -14.99 -0.30 -11.00
CA PHE A 55 -14.63 -1.34 -11.96
C PHE A 55 -15.66 -1.44 -13.08
N ALA A 56 -15.20 -1.43 -14.33
CA ALA A 56 -16.06 -1.54 -15.51
C ALA A 56 -15.51 -2.55 -16.50
N VAL A 57 -16.37 -3.45 -17.00
CA VAL A 57 -16.00 -4.38 -18.08
C VAL A 57 -15.89 -3.59 -19.38
N LEU A 58 -14.75 -3.72 -20.07
CA LEU A 58 -14.50 -3.12 -21.38
C LEU A 58 -15.03 -4.01 -22.51
N PRO A 59 -15.19 -3.48 -23.74
CA PRO A 59 -15.63 -4.28 -24.89
C PRO A 59 -14.72 -5.47 -25.22
N ASP A 60 -13.44 -5.40 -24.83
CA ASP A 60 -12.48 -6.49 -24.98
C ASP A 60 -12.62 -7.57 -23.88
N GLY A 61 -13.52 -7.42 -22.91
CA GLY A 61 -13.73 -8.34 -21.78
C GLY A 61 -12.80 -8.11 -20.58
N THR A 62 -11.83 -7.20 -20.67
CA THR A 62 -10.99 -6.84 -19.52
C THR A 62 -11.74 -5.93 -18.54
N VAL A 63 -11.31 -5.90 -17.29
CA VAL A 63 -11.93 -5.05 -16.26
C VAL A 63 -11.08 -3.79 -16.03
N ARG A 64 -11.61 -2.63 -16.39
CA ARG A 64 -11.01 -1.31 -16.16
C ARG A 64 -11.19 -0.89 -14.72
N ASP A 65 -10.11 -0.49 -14.06
CA ASP A 65 -10.13 0.22 -12.79
C ASP A 65 -10.02 1.73 -13.03
N SER A 66 -11.07 2.48 -12.71
CA SER A 66 -11.11 3.93 -12.91
C SER A 66 -10.21 4.72 -11.96
N LEU A 67 -9.85 4.19 -10.78
CA LEU A 67 -8.95 4.88 -9.84
C LEU A 67 -7.49 4.84 -10.29
N THR A 68 -7.07 3.71 -10.87
CA THR A 68 -5.67 3.51 -11.28
C THR A 68 -5.46 3.68 -12.78
N GLY A 69 -6.51 3.51 -13.59
CA GLY A 69 -6.38 3.41 -15.04
C GLY A 69 -5.76 2.09 -15.51
N LEU A 70 -5.66 1.07 -14.65
CA LEU A 70 -5.21 -0.27 -15.02
C LEU A 70 -6.36 -1.09 -15.63
N CYS A 71 -6.00 -2.09 -16.44
CA CYS A 71 -6.95 -3.09 -16.94
C CYS A 71 -6.55 -4.48 -16.42
N TRP A 72 -7.50 -5.16 -15.83
CA TRP A 72 -7.30 -6.43 -15.14
C TRP A 72 -7.86 -7.59 -15.94
N TYR A 73 -7.22 -8.74 -15.83
CA TYR A 73 -7.77 -9.99 -16.35
C TYR A 73 -9.09 -10.29 -15.60
N PRO A 74 -10.19 -10.62 -16.29
CA PRO A 74 -11.51 -10.75 -15.67
C PRO A 74 -11.59 -11.87 -14.64
N ALA A 75 -11.02 -13.05 -14.95
CA ALA A 75 -10.90 -14.16 -14.00
C ALA A 75 -9.66 -13.99 -13.10
N ALA A 76 -9.87 -13.79 -11.80
CA ALA A 76 -8.77 -13.58 -10.86
C ALA A 76 -7.85 -14.81 -10.77
N ASP A 77 -8.40 -16.01 -10.92
CA ASP A 77 -7.66 -17.26 -11.01
C ASP A 77 -7.22 -17.55 -12.45
N ALA A 78 -6.51 -16.64 -13.12
CA ALA A 78 -6.35 -16.69 -14.57
C ALA A 78 -5.82 -18.03 -15.16
N LEU A 79 -5.18 -18.89 -14.35
CA LEU A 79 -4.71 -20.24 -14.71
C LEU A 79 -5.57 -21.39 -14.15
N GLY A 80 -6.55 -21.12 -13.28
CA GLY A 80 -7.42 -22.09 -12.60
C GLY A 80 -6.78 -22.80 -11.40
N TYR A 81 -5.48 -22.63 -11.17
CA TYR A 81 -4.74 -23.26 -10.08
C TYR A 81 -3.53 -22.41 -9.66
N PRO A 82 -3.03 -22.55 -8.42
CA PRO A 82 -1.86 -21.82 -7.96
C PRO A 82 -0.59 -22.39 -8.61
N VAL A 83 0.36 -21.49 -8.88
CA VAL A 83 1.61 -21.78 -9.61
C VAL A 83 2.80 -21.18 -8.87
N SER A 84 4.01 -21.67 -9.18
CA SER A 84 5.25 -21.07 -8.71
C SER A 84 5.47 -19.68 -9.31
N PHE A 85 6.41 -18.93 -8.72
CA PHE A 85 6.72 -17.57 -9.18
C PHE A 85 7.19 -17.54 -10.64
N SER A 86 8.07 -18.46 -11.03
CA SER A 86 8.60 -18.55 -12.41
C SER A 86 7.55 -19.02 -13.41
N GLU A 87 6.68 -19.96 -13.04
CA GLU A 87 5.56 -20.39 -13.87
C GLU A 87 4.57 -19.25 -14.12
N ALA A 88 4.30 -18.42 -13.11
CA ALA A 88 3.43 -17.27 -13.26
C ALA A 88 4.01 -16.21 -14.22
N LEU A 89 5.32 -15.92 -14.14
CA LEU A 89 6.00 -15.04 -15.10
C LEU A 89 5.97 -15.61 -16.53
N SER A 90 6.18 -16.93 -16.66
CA SER A 90 6.12 -17.63 -17.96
C SER A 90 4.71 -17.60 -18.55
N ALA A 91 3.68 -17.75 -17.72
CA ALA A 91 2.29 -17.67 -18.13
C ALA A 91 1.91 -16.28 -18.66
N VAL A 92 2.42 -15.21 -18.04
CA VAL A 92 2.28 -13.84 -18.53
C VAL A 92 2.92 -13.69 -19.91
N ALA A 93 4.15 -14.17 -20.10
CA ALA A 93 4.84 -14.11 -21.38
C ALA A 93 4.04 -14.84 -22.48
N GLY A 94 3.47 -16.01 -22.18
CA GLY A 94 2.58 -16.73 -23.08
C GLY A 94 1.33 -15.95 -23.48
N ARG A 95 0.71 -15.21 -22.54
CA ARG A 95 -0.45 -14.34 -22.83
C ARG A 95 -0.08 -13.18 -23.76
N ASN A 96 1.10 -12.60 -23.57
CA ASN A 96 1.60 -11.53 -24.44
C ASN A 96 1.91 -12.04 -25.86
N ALA A 97 2.45 -13.25 -25.98
CA ALA A 97 2.66 -13.89 -27.28
C ALA A 97 1.33 -14.12 -28.01
N ALA A 98 0.31 -14.60 -27.29
CA ALA A 98 -1.04 -14.86 -27.80
C ALA A 98 -1.90 -13.61 -28.02
N ALA A 99 -1.43 -12.43 -27.63
CA ALA A 99 -2.21 -11.19 -27.62
C ALA A 99 -3.58 -11.36 -26.92
N ALA A 100 -3.59 -11.99 -25.73
CA ALA A 100 -4.82 -12.26 -25.00
C ALA A 100 -5.65 -10.98 -24.81
N PHE A 101 -6.96 -11.05 -25.13
CA PHE A 101 -7.86 -9.89 -25.18
C PHE A 101 -7.37 -8.72 -26.06
N GLY A 102 -6.60 -9.01 -27.11
CA GLY A 102 -6.02 -8.00 -28.00
C GLY A 102 -4.85 -7.22 -27.39
N ARG A 103 -4.30 -7.67 -26.26
CA ARG A 103 -3.26 -6.96 -25.48
C ARG A 103 -1.98 -7.76 -25.37
N ARG A 104 -0.84 -7.05 -25.37
CA ARG A 104 0.52 -7.62 -25.32
C ARG A 104 1.39 -7.07 -24.19
N ASP A 105 0.78 -6.29 -23.31
CA ASP A 105 1.39 -5.60 -22.17
C ASP A 105 0.91 -6.17 -20.83
N TRP A 106 0.46 -7.43 -20.83
CA TRP A 106 0.16 -8.15 -19.60
C TRP A 106 1.42 -8.32 -18.76
N ARG A 107 1.25 -8.21 -17.45
CA ARG A 107 2.27 -8.49 -16.45
C ARG A 107 1.68 -9.15 -15.23
N MET A 108 2.54 -9.78 -14.43
CA MET A 108 2.24 -10.00 -13.03
C MET A 108 2.28 -8.64 -12.33
N PRO A 109 1.23 -8.23 -11.59
CA PRO A 109 1.16 -6.92 -10.97
C PRO A 109 2.30 -6.76 -9.97
N ASN A 110 2.92 -5.58 -9.90
CA ASN A 110 3.79 -5.29 -8.75
C ASN A 110 2.95 -5.10 -7.47
N ARG A 111 3.61 -5.01 -6.31
CA ARG A 111 2.91 -4.90 -5.02
C ARG A 111 1.93 -3.73 -4.96
N ARG A 112 2.29 -2.58 -5.55
CA ARG A 112 1.46 -1.36 -5.53
C ARG A 112 0.21 -1.53 -6.39
N GLU A 113 0.36 -2.18 -7.55
CA GLU A 113 -0.73 -2.49 -8.46
C GLU A 113 -1.72 -3.47 -7.84
N LEU A 114 -1.28 -4.60 -7.31
CA LEU A 114 -2.20 -5.59 -6.74
C LEU A 114 -2.87 -5.09 -5.46
N ARG A 115 -2.13 -4.36 -4.61
CA ARG A 115 -2.70 -3.74 -3.40
C ARG A 115 -3.78 -2.71 -3.75
N SER A 116 -3.68 -2.05 -4.91
CA SER A 116 -4.65 -1.01 -5.28
C SER A 116 -6.08 -1.53 -5.41
N ILE A 117 -6.31 -2.80 -5.76
CA ILE A 117 -7.66 -3.39 -5.85
C ILE A 117 -8.33 -3.50 -4.47
N LEU A 118 -7.54 -3.62 -3.40
CA LEU A 118 -8.05 -3.97 -2.08
C LEU A 118 -8.97 -2.89 -1.51
N SER A 119 -10.09 -3.34 -0.95
CA SER A 119 -10.93 -2.54 -0.06
C SER A 119 -10.79 -3.08 1.35
N HIS A 120 -10.33 -2.24 2.27
CA HIS A 120 -10.18 -2.59 3.68
C HIS A 120 -11.51 -2.46 4.43
N GLY A 121 -12.57 -1.93 3.81
CA GLY A 121 -13.96 -1.98 4.28
C GLY A 121 -14.74 -3.20 3.76
N ALA A 122 -14.06 -4.21 3.22
CA ALA A 122 -14.65 -5.45 2.73
C ALA A 122 -13.83 -6.66 3.19
N LYS A 123 -14.44 -7.85 3.14
CA LYS A 123 -13.79 -9.14 3.43
C LYS A 123 -14.45 -10.26 2.65
N ASN A 124 -13.70 -11.34 2.42
CA ASN A 124 -14.19 -12.56 1.79
C ASN A 124 -14.99 -12.34 0.48
N PRO A 125 -14.46 -11.62 -0.53
CA PRO A 125 -13.10 -11.08 -0.64
C PRO A 125 -12.99 -9.60 -0.21
N ALA A 126 -11.78 -9.16 0.13
CA ALA A 126 -11.44 -7.78 0.48
C ALA A 126 -11.30 -6.88 -0.78
N ILE A 127 -12.36 -6.86 -1.60
CA ILE A 127 -12.54 -6.05 -2.79
C ILE A 127 -13.88 -5.32 -2.65
N VAL A 128 -14.03 -4.15 -3.28
CA VAL A 128 -15.29 -3.40 -3.26
C VAL A 128 -16.46 -4.30 -3.70
N PRO A 129 -17.55 -4.39 -2.91
CA PRO A 129 -18.74 -5.18 -3.27
C PRO A 129 -19.32 -4.77 -4.63
N GLY A 130 -19.83 -5.75 -5.38
CA GLY A 130 -20.38 -5.51 -6.72
C GLY A 130 -19.32 -5.43 -7.84
N HIS A 131 -18.07 -5.80 -7.56
CA HIS A 131 -17.04 -5.91 -8.59
C HIS A 131 -17.43 -6.91 -9.70
N PRO A 132 -16.99 -6.71 -10.96
CA PRO A 132 -17.30 -7.61 -12.07
C PRO A 132 -16.31 -8.78 -12.21
N PHE A 133 -15.32 -8.89 -11.33
CA PHE A 133 -14.31 -9.96 -11.42
C PHE A 133 -14.90 -11.35 -11.20
N GLU A 134 -14.42 -12.30 -12.01
CA GLU A 134 -14.81 -13.69 -11.98
C GLU A 134 -13.81 -14.52 -11.15
N HIS A 135 -14.29 -15.60 -10.54
CA HIS A 135 -13.47 -16.59 -9.83
C HIS A 135 -12.47 -16.00 -8.83
N VAL A 136 -12.92 -15.00 -8.06
CA VAL A 136 -12.10 -14.42 -6.99
C VAL A 136 -11.92 -15.45 -5.88
N PHE A 137 -10.69 -15.93 -5.73
CA PHE A 137 -10.31 -16.89 -4.71
C PHE A 137 -9.81 -16.13 -3.46
N LEU A 138 -10.07 -16.66 -2.26
CA LEU A 138 -9.77 -15.92 -1.03
C LEU A 138 -8.31 -16.02 -0.57
N GLY A 139 -7.49 -16.80 -1.28
CA GLY A 139 -6.10 -17.07 -0.93
C GLY A 139 -5.09 -16.02 -1.39
N ARG A 140 -3.89 -16.51 -1.70
CA ARG A 140 -2.70 -15.70 -1.98
C ARG A 140 -2.52 -15.47 -3.47
N TYR A 141 -2.19 -14.23 -3.83
CA TYR A 141 -1.90 -13.82 -5.19
C TYR A 141 -0.50 -13.25 -5.29
N TRP A 142 0.31 -13.77 -6.21
CA TRP A 142 1.65 -13.30 -6.46
C TRP A 142 1.66 -11.83 -6.90
N THR A 143 2.67 -11.11 -6.43
CA THR A 143 3.13 -9.86 -7.05
C THR A 143 4.51 -10.07 -7.65
N SER A 144 4.87 -9.29 -8.66
CA SER A 144 6.20 -9.35 -9.30
C SER A 144 7.32 -8.75 -8.45
N THR A 145 6.99 -8.19 -7.28
CA THR A 145 7.94 -7.55 -6.37
C THR A 145 8.60 -8.61 -5.48
N THR A 146 9.93 -8.73 -5.58
CA THR A 146 10.76 -9.57 -4.68
C THR A 146 10.81 -8.97 -3.26
N TYR A 147 10.88 -9.80 -2.22
CA TYR A 147 11.11 -9.33 -0.85
C TYR A 147 12.59 -9.04 -0.61
N ALA A 148 12.94 -7.79 -0.33
CA ALA A 148 14.33 -7.35 -0.19
C ALA A 148 15.09 -8.03 0.96
N GLY A 149 14.41 -8.37 2.07
CA GLY A 149 15.06 -9.05 3.21
C GLY A 149 15.42 -10.52 2.95
N SER A 150 14.86 -11.13 1.90
CA SER A 150 15.21 -12.47 1.46
C SER A 150 14.77 -12.67 -0.01
N PRO A 151 15.67 -12.47 -0.99
CA PRO A 151 15.29 -12.45 -2.41
C PRO A 151 14.76 -13.78 -2.99
N ALA A 152 14.87 -14.88 -2.24
CA ALA A 152 14.22 -16.16 -2.52
C ALA A 152 12.70 -16.12 -2.27
N HIS A 153 12.17 -15.01 -1.76
CA HIS A 153 10.75 -14.77 -1.51
C HIS A 153 10.23 -13.63 -2.38
N ALA A 154 8.95 -13.68 -2.70
CA ALA A 154 8.23 -12.59 -3.36
C ALA A 154 6.99 -12.20 -2.55
N TRP A 155 6.54 -10.96 -2.72
CA TRP A 155 5.34 -10.48 -2.05
C TRP A 155 4.07 -11.12 -2.64
N TYR A 156 3.10 -11.38 -1.78
CA TYR A 156 1.74 -11.77 -2.14
C TYR A 156 0.70 -10.93 -1.42
N VAL A 157 -0.49 -10.86 -2.00
CA VAL A 157 -1.70 -10.28 -1.38
C VAL A 157 -2.67 -11.40 -1.01
N HIS A 158 -3.26 -11.33 0.18
CA HIS A 158 -4.26 -12.29 0.68
C HIS A 158 -5.65 -11.67 0.68
N LEU A 159 -6.60 -12.27 -0.06
CA LEU A 159 -7.91 -11.64 -0.30
C LEU A 159 -8.96 -11.84 0.80
N GLU A 160 -8.80 -12.75 1.77
CA GLU A 160 -9.76 -12.81 2.90
C GLU A 160 -9.86 -11.48 3.68
N GLY A 161 -8.73 -10.79 3.86
CA GLY A 161 -8.65 -9.60 4.71
C GLY A 161 -7.50 -8.67 4.34
N ALA A 162 -7.24 -8.48 3.05
CA ALA A 162 -6.31 -7.50 2.48
C ALA A 162 -4.89 -7.45 3.09
N ARG A 163 -4.38 -8.58 3.58
CA ARG A 163 -3.02 -8.67 4.16
C ARG A 163 -1.97 -8.79 3.06
N VAL A 164 -0.78 -8.24 3.29
CA VAL A 164 0.34 -8.27 2.34
C VAL A 164 1.59 -8.78 3.03
N PHE A 165 2.03 -9.97 2.64
CA PHE A 165 3.17 -10.70 3.19
C PHE A 165 3.99 -11.30 2.04
N TYR A 166 4.99 -12.12 2.35
CA TYR A 166 5.85 -12.75 1.36
C TYR A 166 5.85 -14.27 1.52
N GLU A 167 6.15 -14.96 0.44
CA GLU A 167 6.23 -16.42 0.35
C GLU A 167 7.43 -16.81 -0.52
N ARG A 168 8.01 -17.98 -0.29
CA ARG A 168 9.13 -18.52 -1.07
C ARG A 168 8.71 -18.69 -2.54
N LYS A 169 9.60 -18.32 -3.47
CA LYS A 169 9.34 -18.37 -4.92
C LYS A 169 9.09 -19.79 -5.47
N ASP A 170 9.49 -20.82 -4.71
CA ASP A 170 9.26 -22.25 -5.02
C ASP A 170 7.93 -22.79 -4.45
N ARG A 171 7.12 -21.94 -3.81
CA ARG A 171 5.75 -22.28 -3.37
C ARG A 171 4.73 -21.75 -4.36
N TYR A 172 3.46 -22.00 -4.08
CA TYR A 172 2.37 -21.78 -5.02
C TYR A 172 1.41 -20.68 -4.53
N CYS A 173 1.16 -19.69 -5.40
CA CYS A 173 0.12 -18.67 -5.26
C CYS A 173 -0.61 -18.49 -6.60
N LEU A 174 -1.75 -17.83 -6.59
CA LEU A 174 -2.49 -17.49 -7.81
C LEU A 174 -1.83 -16.32 -8.55
N LEU A 175 -2.11 -16.21 -9.85
CA LEU A 175 -1.69 -15.11 -10.70
C LEU A 175 -2.93 -14.35 -11.15
N TRP A 176 -2.97 -13.05 -10.87
CA TRP A 176 -3.97 -12.14 -11.40
C TRP A 176 -3.31 -11.10 -12.32
N PRO A 177 -3.29 -11.34 -13.65
CA PRO A 177 -2.59 -10.46 -14.58
C PRO A 177 -3.23 -9.07 -14.67
N VAL A 178 -2.37 -8.07 -14.88
CA VAL A 178 -2.76 -6.68 -15.12
C VAL A 178 -2.06 -6.15 -16.37
N CYS A 179 -2.63 -5.14 -17.02
CA CYS A 179 -2.06 -4.43 -18.16
C CYS A 179 -2.37 -2.93 -18.10
N GLY A 180 -1.80 -2.16 -19.02
CA GLY A 180 -1.85 -0.69 -19.02
C GLY A 180 -0.90 -0.07 -17.98
N GLU A 181 -0.93 1.26 -17.87
CA GLU A 181 -0.08 2.02 -16.94
C GLU A 181 -0.93 2.79 -15.93
N SER A 182 -0.54 2.74 -14.66
CA SER A 182 -1.10 3.63 -13.65
C SER A 182 -0.31 4.94 -13.60
N ARG A 183 -1.04 6.06 -13.62
CA ARG A 183 -0.47 7.41 -13.47
C ARG A 183 -0.51 7.93 -12.04
N GLY A 184 -1.09 7.17 -11.11
CA GLY A 184 -1.27 7.57 -9.71
C GLY A 184 -0.63 6.64 -8.68
N LEU A 185 -0.22 5.43 -9.07
CA LEU A 185 0.49 4.52 -8.18
C LEU A 185 1.99 4.79 -8.23
N ALA A 186 2.65 4.85 -7.08
CA ALA A 186 4.10 4.98 -7.01
C ALA A 186 4.80 3.72 -7.50
N ALA A 187 6.00 3.87 -8.07
CA ALA A 187 6.91 2.75 -8.25
C ALA A 187 7.31 2.15 -6.89
N THR A 188 7.67 0.86 -6.88
CA THR A 188 7.98 0.11 -5.64
C THR A 188 9.34 0.44 -5.04
N GLY A 189 10.25 0.99 -5.85
CA GLY A 189 11.67 1.16 -5.54
C GLY A 189 12.55 0.00 -6.03
N GLN A 190 11.97 -1.13 -6.42
CA GLN A 190 12.73 -2.30 -6.87
C GLN A 190 13.40 -2.06 -8.24
N THR A 191 14.70 -2.35 -8.32
CA THR A 191 15.51 -2.18 -9.55
C THR A 191 16.26 -3.45 -9.96
N ALA A 192 16.34 -4.45 -9.07
CA ALA A 192 17.05 -5.71 -9.26
C ALA A 192 16.07 -6.89 -9.42
N CYS A 193 16.52 -7.92 -10.11
CA CYS A 193 15.78 -9.15 -10.37
C CYS A 193 16.53 -10.34 -9.79
N PHE A 194 15.78 -11.36 -9.36
CA PHE A 194 16.37 -12.52 -8.68
C PHE A 194 15.71 -13.80 -9.12
N ASP A 195 16.48 -14.87 -9.20
CA ASP A 195 15.97 -16.21 -9.47
C ASP A 195 15.18 -16.78 -8.28
N THR A 196 14.72 -18.04 -8.41
CA THR A 196 13.94 -18.73 -7.37
C THR A 196 14.75 -18.98 -6.08
N ALA A 197 16.08 -19.12 -6.17
CA ALA A 197 16.96 -19.29 -5.03
C ALA A 197 17.33 -17.95 -4.37
N GLY A 198 16.98 -16.82 -4.99
CA GLY A 198 17.31 -15.48 -4.53
C GLY A 198 18.68 -14.97 -5.00
N ALA A 199 19.32 -15.65 -5.97
CA ALA A 199 20.52 -15.13 -6.59
C ALA A 199 20.16 -13.99 -7.56
N PRO A 200 20.95 -12.89 -7.60
CA PRO A 200 20.75 -11.85 -8.60
C PRO A 200 20.80 -12.41 -10.02
N MET A 201 19.93 -11.92 -10.89
CA MET A 201 19.89 -12.27 -12.31
C MET A 201 19.69 -11.02 -13.17
N ASP A 202 19.91 -11.14 -14.48
CA ASP A 202 19.54 -10.09 -15.43
C ASP A 202 18.02 -9.86 -15.39
N CYS A 203 17.63 -8.59 -15.39
CA CYS A 203 16.23 -8.20 -15.44
C CYS A 203 15.64 -8.32 -16.84
N ALA A 204 16.45 -8.25 -17.91
CA ALA A 204 15.94 -8.27 -19.27
C ALA A 204 15.12 -9.54 -19.57
N GLY A 205 13.85 -9.37 -19.91
CA GLY A 205 12.90 -10.45 -20.21
C GLY A 205 12.43 -11.23 -18.99
N SER A 206 12.72 -10.79 -17.77
CA SER A 206 12.36 -11.50 -16.54
C SER A 206 10.89 -11.37 -16.16
N GLY A 207 10.22 -10.28 -16.57
CA GLY A 207 8.87 -9.89 -16.14
C GLY A 207 8.78 -9.46 -14.67
N GLN A 208 9.91 -9.36 -13.95
CA GLN A 208 9.93 -8.95 -12.55
C GLN A 208 9.80 -7.42 -12.41
N ASP A 209 9.42 -6.98 -11.21
CA ASP A 209 9.24 -5.56 -10.91
C ASP A 209 10.53 -4.74 -11.14
N GLY A 210 11.70 -5.34 -10.87
CA GLY A 210 13.00 -4.72 -11.15
C GLY A 210 13.26 -4.40 -12.64
N GLU A 211 12.62 -5.12 -13.56
CA GLU A 211 12.66 -4.86 -15.00
C GLU A 211 11.71 -3.73 -15.38
N THR A 212 10.44 -3.86 -14.97
CA THR A 212 9.37 -2.99 -15.46
C THR A 212 9.33 -1.63 -14.76
N ARG A 213 9.66 -1.58 -13.46
CA ARG A 213 9.76 -0.38 -12.61
C ARG A 213 8.53 0.53 -12.73
N LEU A 214 7.36 -0.06 -12.93
CA LEU A 214 6.12 0.65 -13.26
C LEU A 214 5.60 1.45 -12.07
N GLY A 215 5.06 2.63 -12.38
CA GLY A 215 4.51 3.59 -11.43
C GLY A 215 5.19 4.95 -11.53
N VAL A 216 4.72 5.90 -10.72
CA VAL A 216 5.30 7.24 -10.60
C VAL A 216 6.69 7.11 -10.00
N ALA A 217 7.70 7.56 -10.77
CA ALA A 217 9.08 7.62 -10.32
C ALA A 217 9.23 8.53 -9.10
N TRP A 218 10.13 8.17 -8.19
CA TRP A 218 10.32 8.94 -6.97
C TRP A 218 11.10 10.22 -7.24
N PRO A 219 10.69 11.36 -6.67
CA PRO A 219 11.47 12.60 -6.77
C PRO A 219 12.77 12.48 -5.95
N THR A 220 13.82 13.18 -6.37
CA THR A 220 15.12 13.22 -5.66
C THR A 220 15.43 14.65 -5.24
N PRO A 221 15.53 14.96 -3.92
CA PRO A 221 15.23 14.10 -2.76
C PRO A 221 13.73 13.76 -2.60
N ARG A 222 13.34 12.58 -2.09
CA ARG A 222 11.91 12.29 -1.90
C ARG A 222 11.32 13.11 -0.74
N PHE A 223 12.01 13.09 0.37
CA PHE A 223 11.64 13.75 1.61
C PHE A 223 12.39 15.07 1.77
N VAL A 224 11.68 16.14 2.11
CA VAL A 224 12.25 17.46 2.40
C VAL A 224 11.66 18.02 3.70
N SER A 225 12.28 19.05 4.28
CA SER A 225 11.68 19.76 5.41
C SER A 225 10.30 20.31 5.02
N GLY A 226 9.30 20.02 5.84
CA GLY A 226 7.96 20.56 5.67
C GLY A 226 7.77 21.87 6.44
N ASP A 227 6.52 22.30 6.53
CA ASP A 227 6.16 23.51 7.27
C ASP A 227 6.22 23.27 8.78
N GLY A 228 7.13 23.94 9.48
CA GLY A 228 7.30 23.87 10.92
C GLY A 228 8.24 22.77 11.44
N PRO A 229 8.52 22.78 12.76
CA PRO A 229 9.41 21.81 13.39
C PRO A 229 8.83 20.40 13.34
N GLU A 230 9.71 19.40 13.29
CA GLU A 230 9.32 17.98 13.23
C GLU A 230 8.44 17.59 12.02
N VAL A 231 8.45 18.35 10.92
CA VAL A 231 7.67 18.01 9.72
C VAL A 231 8.55 17.66 8.55
N VAL A 232 8.21 16.54 7.93
CA VAL A 232 8.82 16.01 6.72
C VAL A 232 7.76 15.98 5.62
N PHE A 233 7.98 16.74 4.55
CA PHE A 233 7.13 16.71 3.36
C PHE A 233 7.61 15.62 2.39
N ASP A 234 6.72 14.69 2.06
CA ASP A 234 6.95 13.66 1.04
C ASP A 234 6.52 14.18 -0.34
N ARG A 235 7.50 14.52 -1.18
CA ARG A 235 7.25 15.06 -2.53
C ARG A 235 6.62 14.06 -3.47
N LEU A 236 6.64 12.76 -3.16
CA LEU A 236 5.99 11.72 -3.96
C LEU A 236 4.48 11.72 -3.75
N THR A 237 4.04 11.75 -2.48
CA THR A 237 2.63 11.60 -2.10
C THR A 237 1.92 12.93 -1.88
N GLY A 238 2.70 13.98 -1.59
CA GLY A 238 2.20 15.28 -1.14
C GLY A 238 1.75 15.28 0.32
N LEU A 239 2.06 14.23 1.08
CA LEU A 239 1.73 14.13 2.52
C LEU A 239 2.85 14.73 3.37
N SER A 240 2.46 15.28 4.52
CA SER A 240 3.39 15.82 5.52
C SER A 240 3.34 14.96 6.78
N TRP A 241 4.48 14.39 7.12
CA TRP A 241 4.66 13.42 8.19
C TRP A 241 5.39 14.03 9.37
N ARG A 242 5.09 13.56 10.58
CA ARG A 242 5.94 13.88 11.73
C ARG A 242 7.29 13.18 11.58
N ALA A 243 8.38 13.88 11.84
CA ALA A 243 9.75 13.38 11.73
C ALA A 243 10.04 12.24 12.73
N ARG A 244 9.33 12.24 13.86
CA ARG A 244 9.43 11.25 14.94
C ARG A 244 8.03 10.66 15.22
N PRO A 245 7.88 9.34 15.30
CA PRO A 245 6.62 8.74 15.71
C PRO A 245 6.31 9.01 17.21
N LEU A 246 5.09 8.71 17.61
CA LEU A 246 4.60 8.77 18.99
C LEU A 246 4.52 7.36 19.58
N GLY A 247 4.81 7.25 20.87
CA GLY A 247 4.50 6.06 21.66
C GLY A 247 3.16 6.21 22.38
N ALA A 248 2.93 5.38 23.40
CA ALA A 248 1.81 5.52 24.33
C ALA A 248 1.80 6.91 25.02
N LEU A 249 3.00 7.50 25.20
CA LEU A 249 3.22 8.86 25.68
C LEU A 249 4.18 9.59 24.73
N ASP A 250 3.96 10.89 24.53
CA ASP A 250 4.86 11.74 23.74
C ASP A 250 6.07 12.20 24.59
N ALA A 251 6.97 11.26 24.89
CA ALA A 251 8.23 11.53 25.56
C ALA A 251 9.32 11.92 24.55
N ALA A 252 10.34 12.66 24.99
CA ALA A 252 11.44 13.12 24.13
C ALA A 252 12.38 11.98 23.65
N GLY A 253 12.36 10.82 24.32
CA GLY A 253 13.23 9.68 24.05
C GLY A 253 12.71 8.73 22.97
N MET A 254 13.14 7.47 23.06
CA MET A 254 12.54 6.38 22.29
C MET A 254 11.06 6.25 22.68
N PRO A 255 10.14 6.24 21.72
CA PRO A 255 8.73 6.09 22.03
C PRO A 255 8.44 4.65 22.45
N GLU A 256 7.77 4.50 23.60
CA GLU A 256 7.31 3.21 24.10
C GLU A 256 6.02 2.80 23.37
N PRO A 257 5.93 1.57 22.81
CA PRO A 257 4.72 1.08 22.17
C PRO A 257 3.45 1.18 23.04
N GLY A 258 2.34 1.44 22.36
CA GLY A 258 1.03 1.60 22.97
C GLY A 258 -0.01 0.71 22.30
N ASP A 259 -1.15 0.59 22.96
CA ASP A 259 -2.33 0.01 22.34
C ASP A 259 -2.93 0.96 21.31
N TRP A 260 -3.89 0.47 20.53
CA TRP A 260 -4.44 1.23 19.41
C TRP A 260 -5.26 2.46 19.87
N GLY A 261 -5.94 2.36 21.02
CA GLY A 261 -6.67 3.49 21.60
C GLY A 261 -5.72 4.58 22.10
N GLN A 262 -4.61 4.18 22.74
CA GLN A 262 -3.52 5.08 23.14
C GLN A 262 -2.90 5.79 21.94
N ALA A 263 -2.72 5.10 20.81
CA ALA A 263 -2.22 5.69 19.58
C ALA A 263 -3.14 6.82 19.06
N LEU A 264 -4.45 6.57 18.96
CA LEU A 264 -5.42 7.59 18.55
C LEU A 264 -5.42 8.79 19.51
N ALA A 265 -5.44 8.52 20.82
CA ALA A 265 -5.43 9.57 21.85
C ALA A 265 -4.14 10.41 21.82
N ALA A 266 -2.98 9.78 21.64
CA ALA A 266 -1.69 10.48 21.55
C ALA A 266 -1.63 11.42 20.35
N VAL A 267 -2.16 10.99 19.19
CA VAL A 267 -2.21 11.85 17.99
C VAL A 267 -3.21 12.99 18.16
N ALA A 268 -4.37 12.76 18.78
CA ALA A 268 -5.33 13.81 19.07
C ALA A 268 -4.76 14.86 20.04
N ALA A 269 -4.02 14.42 21.08
CA ALA A 269 -3.33 15.30 22.01
C ALA A 269 -2.23 16.13 21.33
N LEU A 270 -1.47 15.52 20.40
CA LEU A 270 -0.51 16.22 19.55
C LEU A 270 -1.20 17.31 18.71
N ALA A 271 -2.32 16.96 18.06
CA ALA A 271 -3.07 17.91 17.23
C ALA A 271 -3.55 19.14 18.04
N ALA A 272 -4.10 18.90 19.23
CA ALA A 272 -4.57 19.97 20.12
C ALA A 272 -3.43 20.86 20.62
N ARG A 273 -2.29 20.28 20.99
CA ARG A 273 -1.14 21.01 21.52
C ARG A 273 -0.43 21.84 20.45
N ASP A 274 -0.23 21.27 19.27
CA ASP A 274 0.50 21.92 18.19
C ASP A 274 -0.38 22.90 17.40
N GLY A 275 -1.70 22.85 17.57
CA GLY A 275 -2.66 23.64 16.78
C GLY A 275 -2.71 23.22 15.30
N ARG A 276 -2.30 21.98 15.01
CA ARG A 276 -2.18 21.44 13.65
C ARG A 276 -3.05 20.21 13.49
N PRO A 277 -3.60 19.95 12.29
CA PRO A 277 -4.54 18.86 12.09
C PRO A 277 -3.82 17.51 11.92
N TRP A 278 -2.97 17.15 12.88
CA TRP A 278 -2.36 15.82 12.96
C TRP A 278 -3.45 14.75 13.10
N ARG A 279 -3.25 13.63 12.43
CA ARG A 279 -4.11 12.44 12.54
C ARG A 279 -3.29 11.17 12.37
N LEU A 280 -3.87 10.07 12.83
CA LEU A 280 -3.32 8.74 12.56
C LEU A 280 -3.56 8.45 11.07
N PRO A 281 -2.53 8.06 10.30
CA PRO A 281 -2.64 7.73 8.89
C PRO A 281 -3.47 6.46 8.70
N ASP A 282 -4.15 6.37 7.56
CA ASP A 282 -4.72 5.10 7.14
C ASP A 282 -3.62 4.13 6.66
N ILE A 283 -3.96 2.87 6.45
CA ILE A 283 -2.95 1.86 6.10
C ILE A 283 -2.35 2.06 4.70
N ASN A 284 -3.08 2.66 3.75
CA ASN A 284 -2.55 2.97 2.42
C ASN A 284 -1.55 4.13 2.49
N GLU A 285 -1.79 5.11 3.34
CA GLU A 285 -0.85 6.20 3.61
C GLU A 285 0.42 5.69 4.28
N LEU A 286 0.33 4.85 5.32
CA LEU A 286 1.52 4.26 5.94
C LEU A 286 2.33 3.44 4.94
N GLU A 287 1.68 2.56 4.18
CA GLU A 287 2.35 1.72 3.19
C GLU A 287 3.00 2.56 2.08
N SER A 288 2.50 3.77 1.80
CA SER A 288 3.12 4.69 0.83
C SER A 288 4.55 5.08 1.18
N LEU A 289 4.94 5.06 2.47
CA LEU A 289 6.30 5.39 2.92
C LEU A 289 7.33 4.34 2.47
N THR A 290 6.91 3.09 2.20
CA THR A 290 7.87 1.99 2.09
C THR A 290 8.70 2.00 0.81
N ASP A 291 9.98 1.64 0.94
CA ASP A 291 10.85 1.23 -0.17
C ASP A 291 10.97 -0.29 -0.19
N LEU A 292 10.46 -0.92 -1.25
CA LEU A 292 10.39 -2.38 -1.36
C LEU A 292 11.66 -2.99 -1.96
N SER A 293 12.66 -2.18 -2.29
CA SER A 293 14.03 -2.63 -2.51
C SER A 293 14.83 -2.77 -1.22
N ARG A 294 14.26 -2.40 -0.07
CA ARG A 294 14.94 -2.41 1.23
C ARG A 294 14.14 -3.14 2.30
N ALA A 295 14.83 -3.56 3.35
CA ALA A 295 14.28 -4.13 4.55
C ALA A 295 15.17 -3.73 5.74
N PHE A 296 14.60 -3.74 6.94
CA PHE A 296 15.26 -3.42 8.21
C PHE A 296 15.96 -2.04 8.23
N PRO A 297 15.26 -0.93 7.92
CA PRO A 297 13.83 -0.78 7.63
C PRO A 297 13.52 -0.76 6.11
N ALA A 298 12.26 -1.03 5.76
CA ALA A 298 11.73 -0.86 4.41
C ALA A 298 11.39 0.62 4.11
N LEU A 299 12.38 1.51 4.22
CA LEU A 299 12.25 2.95 3.94
C LEU A 299 13.33 3.40 2.95
N PRO A 300 13.07 4.45 2.15
CA PRO A 300 14.07 5.01 1.25
C PRO A 300 15.37 5.38 1.98
N GLU A 301 16.51 5.16 1.31
CA GLU A 301 17.81 5.55 1.84
C GLU A 301 17.89 7.04 2.17
N GLY A 302 18.57 7.37 3.27
CA GLY A 302 18.75 8.77 3.69
C GLY A 302 17.47 9.46 4.16
N HIS A 303 16.42 8.69 4.51
CA HIS A 303 15.20 9.27 5.07
C HIS A 303 15.49 10.12 6.33
N PRO A 304 14.75 11.22 6.56
CA PRO A 304 14.99 12.11 7.69
C PRO A 304 14.35 11.64 9.01
N PHE A 305 13.62 10.52 8.98
CA PHE A 305 12.85 10.03 10.13
C PHE A 305 13.73 9.38 11.20
N ARG A 306 13.34 9.55 12.48
CA ARG A 306 14.13 9.14 13.65
C ARG A 306 13.29 8.48 14.73
N ASN A 307 13.94 7.73 15.61
CA ASN A 307 13.34 6.94 16.70
C ASN A 307 12.20 6.04 16.20
N LEU A 308 12.45 5.37 15.07
CA LEU A 308 11.51 4.43 14.46
C LEU A 308 11.49 3.13 15.26
N GLY A 309 10.30 2.54 15.37
CA GLY A 309 10.11 1.17 15.85
C GLY A 309 9.80 0.20 14.71
N ASP A 310 9.52 -1.05 15.07
CA ASP A 310 9.31 -2.13 14.09
C ASP A 310 7.92 -2.14 13.47
N GLY A 311 6.91 -1.54 14.11
CA GLY A 311 5.55 -1.51 13.59
C GLY A 311 4.73 -0.29 14.02
N PHE A 312 3.80 0.07 13.15
CA PHE A 312 2.99 1.29 13.27
C PHE A 312 1.52 1.00 13.08
N TRP A 313 0.72 1.43 14.06
CA TRP A 313 -0.73 1.42 13.97
C TRP A 313 -1.20 2.34 12.85
N SER A 314 -2.14 1.87 12.03
CA SER A 314 -2.98 2.71 11.17
C SER A 314 -4.30 3.05 11.85
N SER A 315 -5.02 4.05 11.34
CA SER A 315 -6.41 4.34 11.72
C SER A 315 -7.42 3.35 11.12
N THR A 316 -6.96 2.41 10.28
CA THR A 316 -7.80 1.44 9.56
C THR A 316 -8.07 0.21 10.43
N THR A 317 -9.32 0.00 10.81
CA THR A 317 -9.76 -1.24 11.48
C THR A 317 -9.71 -2.43 10.50
N SER A 318 -9.46 -3.64 10.99
CA SER A 318 -9.59 -4.85 10.19
C SER A 318 -11.07 -5.20 10.00
N TYR A 319 -11.59 -5.18 8.77
CA TYR A 319 -12.97 -5.59 8.52
C TYR A 319 -13.19 -7.08 8.77
N TYR A 320 -12.12 -7.89 8.64
CA TYR A 320 -12.15 -9.33 8.93
C TYR A 320 -12.58 -9.59 10.38
N ASP A 321 -11.91 -8.91 11.31
CA ASP A 321 -12.18 -8.94 12.75
C ASP A 321 -11.95 -7.52 13.32
N PRO A 322 -13.02 -6.77 13.69
CA PRO A 322 -12.90 -5.38 14.13
C PRO A 322 -12.18 -5.15 15.46
N ALA A 323 -11.89 -6.21 16.23
CA ALA A 323 -11.03 -6.11 17.42
C ALA A 323 -9.54 -5.96 17.04
N TRP A 324 -9.21 -6.06 15.75
CA TRP A 324 -7.88 -5.85 15.20
C TRP A 324 -7.84 -4.58 14.34
N ALA A 325 -6.65 -3.99 14.23
CA ALA A 325 -6.37 -2.86 13.34
C ALA A 325 -5.18 -3.16 12.44
N TYR A 326 -5.14 -2.56 11.26
CA TYR A 326 -4.02 -2.75 10.34
C TYR A 326 -2.74 -2.10 10.84
N VAL A 327 -1.64 -2.78 10.60
CA VAL A 327 -0.29 -2.41 11.03
C VAL A 327 0.67 -2.49 9.86
N LEU A 328 1.51 -1.47 9.72
CA LEU A 328 2.71 -1.54 8.89
C LEU A 328 3.86 -2.10 9.72
N TYR A 329 4.41 -3.25 9.34
CA TYR A 329 5.64 -3.80 9.93
C TYR A 329 6.85 -3.25 9.18
N LEU A 330 7.40 -2.12 9.65
CA LEU A 330 8.42 -1.34 8.96
C LEU A 330 9.71 -2.12 8.69
N GLY A 331 10.11 -3.02 9.60
CA GLY A 331 11.29 -3.86 9.40
C GLY A 331 11.20 -4.73 8.14
N LYS A 332 10.00 -5.14 7.75
CA LYS A 332 9.77 -6.00 6.58
C LYS A 332 9.17 -5.25 5.41
N GLY A 333 8.42 -4.18 5.68
CA GLY A 333 7.50 -3.55 4.73
C GLY A 333 6.14 -4.26 4.62
N ALA A 334 5.84 -5.25 5.48
CA ALA A 334 4.60 -6.04 5.41
C ALA A 334 3.39 -5.25 5.96
N VAL A 335 2.20 -5.56 5.45
CA VAL A 335 0.93 -5.03 5.98
C VAL A 335 0.15 -6.20 6.58
N GLY A 336 -0.03 -6.17 7.89
CA GLY A 336 -0.82 -7.15 8.61
C GLY A 336 -1.75 -6.47 9.61
N VAL A 337 -2.03 -7.17 10.71
CA VAL A 337 -2.96 -6.68 11.73
C VAL A 337 -2.40 -6.93 13.12
N GLY A 338 -2.73 -6.04 14.06
CA GLY A 338 -2.45 -6.18 15.48
C GLY A 338 -3.75 -6.15 16.29
N PHE A 339 -3.77 -6.82 17.43
CA PHE A 339 -4.94 -6.82 18.32
C PHE A 339 -5.01 -5.48 19.07
N LYS A 340 -6.14 -4.78 19.01
CA LYS A 340 -6.22 -3.36 19.40
C LYS A 340 -5.81 -3.07 20.84
N VAL A 341 -5.96 -4.04 21.75
CA VAL A 341 -5.60 -3.91 23.18
C VAL A 341 -4.13 -4.21 23.48
N ASN A 342 -3.38 -4.76 22.51
CA ASN A 342 -1.97 -5.07 22.71
C ASN A 342 -1.10 -3.83 22.56
N ARG A 343 -0.13 -3.67 23.46
CA ARG A 343 0.78 -2.52 23.49
C ARG A 343 2.04 -2.80 22.66
N GLU A 344 1.87 -2.99 21.36
CA GLU A 344 2.92 -3.54 20.48
C GLU A 344 3.45 -2.54 19.44
N PHE A 345 2.71 -1.48 19.12
CA PHE A 345 3.05 -0.61 17.98
C PHE A 345 3.04 0.89 18.33
N LEU A 346 3.70 1.66 17.47
CA LEU A 346 3.80 3.11 17.55
C LEU A 346 2.73 3.80 16.68
N ALA A 347 2.51 5.09 16.90
CA ALA A 347 1.70 5.92 16.00
C ALA A 347 2.61 6.83 15.17
N TRP A 348 2.39 6.93 13.86
CA TRP A 348 3.18 7.82 13.00
C TRP A 348 2.29 8.92 12.40
N PRO A 349 2.19 10.09 13.05
CA PRO A 349 1.23 11.12 12.65
C PRO A 349 1.49 11.67 11.24
N VAL A 350 0.40 11.91 10.52
CA VAL A 350 0.37 12.63 9.23
C VAL A 350 -0.56 13.83 9.37
N LEU A 351 -0.29 14.93 8.67
CA LEU A 351 -1.20 16.07 8.60
C LEU A 351 -2.38 15.75 7.69
N ARG A 352 -3.58 16.21 8.07
CA ARG A 352 -4.69 16.31 7.12
C ARG A 352 -4.27 17.22 5.95
N PRO A 353 -4.57 16.86 4.70
CA PRO A 353 -4.45 17.78 3.58
C PRO A 353 -5.24 19.06 3.85
N ALA A 354 -4.75 20.21 3.38
CA ALA A 354 -5.57 21.42 3.34
C ALA A 354 -6.79 21.17 2.44
N SER A 355 -7.97 21.52 2.93
CA SER A 355 -9.26 21.42 2.22
C SER A 355 -9.36 22.37 1.05
#